data_AF-A0A133UE95-F1
#
_entry.id   AF-A0A133UE95-F1
#
_cell.length_a   1.000
_cell.length_b   1.000
_cell.length_c   1.000
_cell.angle_alpha   90.00
_cell.angle_beta   90.00
_cell.angle_gamma   90.00
#
_symmetry.space_group_name_H-M   'P 1'
#
loop_
_entity.id
_entity.type
_entity.pdbx_description
1 polymer ?
#
loop_
_entity_poly.entity_id
_entity_poly.type
_entity_poly.pdbx_seq_one_letter_code
_entity_poly.pdbx_strand_id
1 'polypeptide(L)' 'MIEQIEEESRKMSEKTIDEDLLEILACPYCKESVELKDEKLVCPECGREFPIVDGIPQMLPDELR' A
#
# COMPACT_ATOMS: atom_id res chain seq x y z
N MET A 1 5.34 9.72 32.30
CA MET A 1 5.15 10.70 31.20
C MET A 1 5.99 10.38 29.96
N ILE A 2 7.12 9.67 30.06
CA ILE A 2 7.90 9.22 28.89
C ILE A 2 7.39 7.85 28.38
N GLU A 3 6.84 7.00 29.25
CA GLU A 3 6.36 5.65 28.92
C GLU A 3 5.19 5.62 27.92
N GLN A 4 4.34 6.66 27.90
CA GLN A 4 3.20 6.73 26.97
C GLN A 4 3.62 7.05 25.53
N ILE A 5 4.81 7.65 25.33
CA ILE A 5 5.30 8.01 23.99
C ILE A 5 5.83 6.76 23.27
N GLU A 6 6.39 5.79 24.01
CA GLU A 6 6.90 4.54 23.45
C GLU A 6 5.78 3.55 23.07
N GLU A 7 4.66 3.55 23.78
CA GLU A 7 3.49 2.71 23.47
C GLU A 7 2.80 3.13 22.17
N GLU A 8 2.70 4.43 21.90
CA GLU A 8 2.11 4.96 20.65
C GLU A 8 2.99 4.65 19.43
N SER A 9 4.32 4.65 19.61
CA SER A 9 5.25 4.37 18.52
C SER A 9 5.32 2.88 18.15
N ARG A 10 5.06 1.96 19.09
CA ARG A 10 5.02 0.51 18.82
C ARG A 10 3.84 0.07 17.95
N LYS A 11 2.72 0.80 17.98
CA LYS A 11 1.58 0.55 17.08
C LYS A 11 1.87 0.88 15.61
N MET A 12 3.00 1.51 15.31
CA MET A 12 3.37 1.96 13.96
C MET A 12 4.11 0.90 13.12
N SER A 13 4.36 -0.33 13.64
CA SER A 13 5.30 -1.28 12.99
C SER A 13 4.71 -2.58 12.45
N GLU A 14 3.41 -2.83 12.55
CA GLU A 14 2.80 -3.94 11.84
C GLU A 14 2.41 -3.48 10.43
N LYS A 15 3.34 -3.65 9.48
CA LYS A 15 3.21 -3.99 8.04
C LYS A 15 1.87 -3.83 7.30
N THR A 16 0.99 -2.92 7.68
CA THR A 16 -0.27 -2.61 7.00
C THR A 16 -0.12 -1.23 6.41
N ILE A 17 -0.27 -1.13 5.09
CA ILE A 17 -0.48 0.18 4.47
C ILE A 17 -1.70 0.79 5.17
N ASP A 18 -1.52 2.01 5.70
CA ASP A 18 -2.58 2.74 6.40
C ASP A 18 -3.83 2.81 5.53
N GLU A 19 -5.01 2.56 6.11
CA GLU A 19 -6.28 2.54 5.38
C GLU A 19 -6.54 3.89 4.69
N ASP A 20 -6.16 5.00 5.34
CA ASP A 20 -6.31 6.35 4.79
C ASP A 20 -5.39 6.57 3.58
N LEU A 21 -4.21 5.90 3.56
CA LEU A 21 -3.28 5.96 2.43
C LEU A 21 -3.80 5.14 1.25
N LEU A 22 -4.45 4.00 1.50
CA LEU A 22 -5.07 3.18 0.47
C LEU A 22 -6.18 3.93 -0.29
N GLU A 23 -6.96 4.77 0.39
CA GLU A 23 -8.00 5.59 -0.24
C GLU A 23 -7.46 6.60 -1.27
N ILE A 24 -6.19 6.99 -1.14
CA ILE A 24 -5.52 7.93 -2.06
C ILE A 24 -4.91 7.18 -3.26
N LEU A 25 -4.64 5.88 -3.12
CA LEU A 25 -3.97 5.09 -4.16
C LEU A 25 -4.92 4.72 -5.29
N ALA A 26 -4.53 5.06 -6.51
CA ALA A 26 -5.25 4.71 -7.73
C ALA A 26 -4.34 3.93 -8.69
N CYS A 27 -4.94 3.00 -9.43
CA CYS A 27 -4.27 2.22 -10.46
C CYS A 27 -3.65 3.15 -11.52
N PRO A 28 -2.35 3.01 -11.85
CA PRO A 28 -1.69 3.89 -12.82
C PRO A 28 -2.28 3.80 -14.25
N TYR A 29 -2.99 2.71 -14.57
CA TYR A 29 -3.53 2.43 -15.90
C TYR A 29 -4.98 2.90 -16.09
N CYS A 30 -5.88 2.48 -15.21
CA CYS A 30 -7.32 2.80 -15.33
C CYS A 30 -7.79 3.90 -14.37
N LYS A 31 -6.93 4.36 -13.44
CA LYS A 31 -7.22 5.40 -12.44
C LYS A 31 -8.29 5.04 -11.39
N GLU A 32 -8.71 3.78 -11.36
CA GLU A 32 -9.63 3.23 -10.36
C GLU A 32 -8.89 2.85 -9.07
N SER A 33 -9.62 2.68 -7.97
CA SER A 33 -9.05 2.29 -6.67
C SER A 33 -8.35 0.92 -6.72
N VAL A 34 -7.48 0.68 -5.74
CA VAL A 34 -6.75 -0.58 -5.57
C VAL A 34 -6.98 -1.15 -4.18
N GLU A 35 -6.93 -2.47 -4.08
CA GLU A 35 -7.10 -3.22 -2.83
C GLU A 35 -5.77 -3.83 -2.41
N LEU A 36 -5.43 -3.77 -1.12
CA LEU A 36 -4.33 -4.55 -0.56
C LEU A 36 -4.76 -6.01 -0.42
N LYS A 37 -4.04 -6.92 -1.08
CA LYS A 37 -4.21 -8.36 -0.95
C LYS A 37 -2.85 -8.98 -0.66
N ASP A 38 -2.67 -9.54 0.53
CA ASP A 38 -1.40 -10.05 1.01
C ASP A 38 -0.29 -8.97 0.90
N GLU A 39 0.80 -9.23 0.15
CA GLU A 39 1.91 -8.30 -0.08
C GLU A 39 1.85 -7.64 -1.49
N LYS A 40 0.64 -7.40 -2.01
CA LYS A 40 0.42 -6.73 -3.31
C LYS A 40 -0.82 -5.85 -3.34
N LEU A 41 -0.80 -4.82 -4.19
CA LEU A 41 -1.98 -4.05 -4.55
C LEU A 41 -2.62 -4.66 -5.80
N VAL A 42 -3.92 -4.85 -5.77
CA VAL A 42 -4.70 -5.43 -6.87
C VAL A 42 -5.77 -4.43 -7.30
N CYS A 43 -5.82 -4.12 -8.59
CA CYS A 43 -6.91 -3.33 -9.14
C CYS A 43 -8.10 -4.26 -9.50
N PRO A 44 -9.28 -4.13 -8.88
CA PRO A 44 -10.42 -4.99 -9.18
C PRO A 44 -10.97 -4.76 -10.60
N GLU A 45 -10.79 -3.56 -11.16
CA GLU A 45 -11.36 -3.17 -12.46
C GLU A 45 -10.55 -3.72 -13.66
N CYS A 46 -9.21 -3.64 -13.61
CA CYS A 46 -8.36 -4.11 -14.70
C CYS A 46 -7.60 -5.42 -14.40
N GLY A 47 -7.68 -5.92 -13.16
CA GLY A 47 -7.03 -7.16 -12.72
C GLY A 47 -5.51 -7.09 -12.60
N ARG A 48 -4.91 -5.89 -12.72
CA ARG A 48 -3.46 -5.71 -12.59
C ARG A 48 -3.02 -5.83 -11.14
N GLU A 49 -1.84 -6.42 -10.97
CA GLU A 49 -1.20 -6.64 -9.68
C GLU A 49 0.11 -5.85 -9.58
N PHE A 50 0.34 -5.23 -8.42
CA PHE A 50 1.52 -4.43 -8.10
C PHE A 50 2.16 -4.99 -6.82
N PRO A 51 3.32 -5.67 -6.91
CA PRO A 51 3.98 -6.22 -5.73
C PRO A 51 4.50 -5.10 -4.83
N ILE A 52 4.51 -5.36 -3.52
CA ILE A 52 5.12 -4.48 -2.53
C ILE A 52 6.52 -5.02 -2.23
N VAL A 53 7.55 -4.25 -2.56
CA VAL A 53 8.97 -4.60 -2.35
C VAL A 53 9.57 -3.60 -1.38
N ASP A 54 10.18 -4.09 -0.29
CA ASP A 54 10.71 -3.24 0.79
C ASP A 54 9.69 -2.25 1.37
N GLY A 55 8.41 -2.64 1.39
CA GLY A 55 7.30 -1.79 1.85
C GLY A 55 6.84 -0.74 0.84
N ILE A 56 7.39 -0.75 -0.38
CA ILE A 56 7.07 0.21 -1.45
C ILE A 56 6.29 -0.51 -2.57
N PRO A 57 5.05 -0.08 -2.90
CA PRO A 57 4.33 -0.62 -4.05
C PRO A 57 5.01 -0.29 -5.39
N GLN A 58 5.38 -1.31 -6.17
CA GLN A 58 5.88 -1.10 -7.54
C GLN A 58 4.73 -0.87 -8.53
N MET A 59 4.23 0.37 -8.55
CA MET A 59 3.20 0.83 -9.52
C MET A 59 3.82 1.40 -10.80
N LEU A 60 4.83 0.72 -11.33
CA LEU A 60 5.50 1.15 -12.57
C LEU A 60 4.69 0.75 -13.81
N PRO A 61 4.70 1.58 -14.87
CA PRO A 61 4.29 1.19 -16.22
C PRO A 61 5.05 -0.08 -16.68
N ASP A 62 4.41 -0.91 -17.51
CA ASP A 62 4.98 -2.18 -17.98
C ASP A 62 6.31 -1.96 -18.73
N GLU A 63 6.47 -0.80 -19.38
CA GLU A 63 7.68 -0.40 -20.11
C GLU A 63 8.89 -0.12 -19.18
N LEU A 64 8.67 0.02 -17.88
CA LEU A 64 9.66 0.40 -16.88
C LEU A 64 9.90 -0.65 -15.78
N ARG A 65 9.28 -1.82 -15.90
CA ARG A 65 9.46 -2.95 -14.96
C ARG A 65 10.78 -3.67 -15.15
#